data_AF-A0A377GVY9-F1
#
_entry.id   AF-A0A377GVY9-F1
#
_cell.length_a   1.000
_cell.length_b   1.000
_cell.length_c   1.000
_cell.angle_alpha   90.00
_cell.angle_beta   90.00
_cell.angle_gamma   90.00
#
_symmetry.space_group_name_H-M   'P 1'
#
loop_
_entity.id
_entity.type
_entity.pdbx_description
1 polymer ?
#
loop_
_entity_poly.entity_id
_entity_poly.type
_entity_poly.pdbx_seq_one_letter_code
_entity_poly.pdbx_strand_id
1 'polypeptide(L)' 'MKILIRNKKWETSFKDVKLICEVTGRNRVFDIKFSYSGNDVSIKTNNLDKTFRYLESIFNNNLSNEVSNENKIAI' A
#
# COMPACT_ATOMS: atom_id res chain seq x y z
N MET A 1 -6.52 -6.86 -6.20
CA MET A 1 -5.55 -6.94 -5.09
C MET A 1 -5.30 -8.40 -4.77
N LYS A 2 -4.06 -8.76 -4.43
CA LYS A 2 -3.69 -10.08 -3.91
C LYS A 2 -2.92 -9.91 -2.60
N ILE A 3 -3.31 -10.64 -1.56
CA ILE A 3 -2.63 -10.64 -0.25
C ILE A 3 -2.01 -12.02 -0.03
N LEU A 4 -0.73 -12.03 0.33
CA LEU A 4 0.04 -13.23 0.66
C LEU A 4 0.66 -13.05 2.04
N ILE A 5 0.42 -14.00 2.95
CA ILE A 5 0.98 -13.96 4.30
C ILE A 5 2.16 -14.95 4.36
N ARG A 6 3.36 -14.43 4.58
CA ARG A 6 4.59 -15.23 4.73
C ARG A 6 5.45 -14.67 5.85
N ASN A 7 5.93 -15.52 6.75
CA ASN A 7 6.80 -15.14 7.87
C ASN A 7 6.27 -13.94 8.68
N LYS A 8 4.95 -13.94 8.96
CA LYS A 8 4.23 -12.84 9.66
C LYS A 8 4.17 -11.50 8.92
N LYS A 9 4.70 -11.43 7.70
CA LYS A 9 4.57 -10.27 6.80
C LYS A 9 3.45 -10.49 5.80
N TRP A 10 2.74 -9.42 5.51
CA TRP A 10 1.62 -9.36 4.58
C TRP A 10 2.10 -8.69 3.31
N GLU A 11 2.39 -9.50 2.30
CA GLU A 11 2.70 -9.00 0.97
C GLU A 11 1.40 -8.69 0.25
N THR A 12 1.12 -7.39 0.09
CA THR A 12 -0.07 -6.89 -0.58
C THR A 12 0.31 -6.37 -1.95
N SER A 13 -0.15 -7.06 -2.99
CA SER A 13 0.07 -6.66 -4.38
C SER A 13 -1.17 -5.93 -4.90
N PHE A 14 -0.96 -4.68 -5.26
CA PHE A 14 -1.84 -3.87 -6.11
C PHE A 14 -1.40 -4.03 -7.57
N LYS A 15 -1.98 -3.26 -8.50
CA LYS A 15 -1.71 -3.42 -9.93
C LYS A 15 -0.22 -3.28 -10.26
N ASP A 16 0.36 -2.14 -9.90
CA ASP A 16 1.76 -1.80 -10.23
C ASP A 16 2.64 -1.63 -8.97
N VAL A 17 2.04 -1.76 -7.77
CA VAL A 17 2.71 -1.56 -6.49
C VAL A 17 2.60 -2.82 -5.63
N LYS A 18 3.70 -3.24 -5.01
CA LYS A 18 3.72 -4.26 -3.97
C LYS A 18 4.16 -3.64 -2.65
N LEU A 19 3.33 -3.78 -1.62
CA LEU A 19 3.66 -3.38 -0.26
C LEU A 19 3.98 -4.61 0.59
N ILE A 20 5.03 -4.50 1.42
CA ILE A 20 5.28 -5.44 2.50
C ILE A 20 4.78 -4.80 3.79
N CYS A 21 3.66 -5.29 4.28
CA CYS A 21 2.99 -4.78 5.46
C CYS A 21 3.28 -5.66 6.68
N GLU A 22 3.52 -5.03 7.81
CA GLU A 22 3.44 -5.65 9.13
C GLU A 22 2.07 -5.32 9.71
N VAL A 23 1.28 -6.35 9.98
CA VAL A 23 -0.07 -6.19 10.54
C VAL A 23 -0.08 -6.80 11.93
N THR A 24 -0.35 -5.96 12.93
CA THR A 24 -0.51 -6.38 14.33
C THR A 24 -1.91 -6.00 14.80
N GLY A 25 -2.47 -6.75 15.75
CA GLY A 25 -3.82 -6.52 16.24
C GLY A 25 -3.92 -6.62 17.76
N ARG A 26 -4.59 -5.65 18.39
CA ARG A 26 -4.94 -5.68 19.82
C ARG A 26 -6.31 -5.04 20.03
N ASN A 27 -7.17 -5.65 20.84
CA ASN A 27 -8.49 -5.11 21.21
C ASN A 27 -9.34 -4.68 19.99
N ARG A 28 -9.38 -5.50 18.93
CA ARG A 28 -10.09 -5.24 17.66
C ARG A 28 -9.58 -4.03 16.85
N VAL A 29 -8.45 -3.45 17.25
CA VAL A 29 -7.73 -2.44 16.47
C VAL A 29 -6.49 -3.09 15.88
N PHE A 30 -6.29 -2.89 14.59
CA PHE A 30 -5.15 -3.34 13.82
C PHE A 30 -4.26 -2.14 13.51
N ASP A 31 -2.94 -2.33 13.64
CA ASP A 31 -1.92 -1.41 13.18
C ASP A 31 -1.22 -2.05 11.98
N ILE A 32 -1.29 -1.35 10.84
CA ILE A 32 -0.66 -1.74 9.58
C ILE A 32 0.53 -0.80 9.38
N LYS A 33 1.72 -1.36 9.26
CA LYS A 33 2.96 -0.60 8.99
C LYS A 33 3.60 -1.06 7.70
N PHE A 34 4.06 -0.12 6.89
CA PHE A 34 4.81 -0.41 5.66
C PHE A 34 5.63 0.82 5.26
N SER A 35 6.67 0.61 4.46
CA SER A 35 7.43 1.69 3.85
C SER A 35 6.95 1.92 2.42
N TYR A 36 6.81 3.18 2.00
CA TYR A 36 6.44 3.58 0.65
C TYR A 36 7.19 4.85 0.24
N SER A 37 7.87 4.83 -0.90
CA SER A 37 8.69 5.94 -1.41
C SER A 37 9.66 6.53 -0.35
N GLY A 38 10.31 5.66 0.43
CA GLY A 38 11.27 6.05 1.47
C GLY A 38 10.66 6.56 2.78
N ASN A 39 9.33 6.58 2.89
CA ASN A 39 8.63 7.02 4.10
C ASN A 39 7.96 5.84 4.80
N ASP A 40 8.04 5.82 6.13
CA ASP A 40 7.33 4.84 6.95
C ASP A 40 5.90 5.31 7.20
N VAL A 41 4.95 4.46 6.83
CA VAL A 41 3.50 4.70 6.96
C VAL A 41 2.94 3.76 8.03
N SER A 42 2.12 4.29 8.93
CA SER A 42 1.36 3.52 9.92
C SER A 42 -0.12 3.88 9.86
N ILE A 43 -0.97 2.86 9.76
CA ILE A 43 -2.43 3.00 9.67
C ILE A 43 -3.06 2.20 10.78
N LYS A 44 -3.85 2.86 11.63
CA LYS A 44 -4.71 2.21 12.61
C LYS A 44 -6.11 2.03 12.04
N THR A 45 -6.64 0.81 12.10
CA THR A 45 -7.97 0.49 11.58
C THR A 45 -8.65 -0.56 12.45
N ASN A 46 -9.97 -0.55 12.50
CA ASN A 46 -10.77 -1.65 13.06
C ASN A 46 -11.31 -2.60 11.98
N ASN A 47 -11.05 -2.30 10.69
CA ASN A 47 -11.54 -3.07 9.56
C ASN A 47 -10.47 -3.15 8.47
N LEU A 48 -9.73 -4.27 8.46
CA LEU A 48 -8.65 -4.53 7.51
C LEU A 48 -9.16 -4.54 6.06
N ASP A 49 -10.29 -5.20 5.78
CA ASP A 49 -10.82 -5.32 4.42
C ASP A 49 -11.14 -3.96 3.80
N LYS A 50 -11.80 -3.08 4.56
CA LYS A 50 -12.12 -1.72 4.10
C LYS A 50 -10.85 -0.91 3.88
N THR A 51 -9.86 -1.02 4.77
CA THR A 51 -8.59 -0.31 4.65
C THR A 51 -7.79 -0.79 3.43
N PHE A 52 -7.69 -2.10 3.20
CA PHE A 52 -6.97 -2.63 2.04
C PHE A 52 -7.66 -2.31 0.71
N ARG A 53 -9.01 -2.29 0.66
CA ARG A 53 -9.74 -1.78 -0.51
C ARG A 53 -9.49 -0.29 -0.77
N TYR A 54 -9.37 0.51 0.27
CA TYR A 54 -9.02 1.92 0.13
C TYR A 54 -7.60 2.11 -0.40
N LEU A 55 -6.62 1.37 0.14
CA LEU A 55 -5.26 1.36 -0.39
C LEU A 55 -5.22 0.90 -1.85
N GLU A 56 -5.98 -0.15 -2.19
CA GLU A 56 -6.11 -0.61 -3.57
C GLU A 56 -6.62 0.51 -4.50
N SER A 57 -7.65 1.24 -4.08
CA SER A 57 -8.15 2.38 -4.85
C SER A 57 -7.10 3.47 -5.02
N ILE A 58 -6.30 3.78 -3.99
CA ILE A 58 -5.24 4.78 -4.08
C ILE A 58 -4.17 4.33 -5.08
N PHE A 59 -3.60 3.14 -4.88
CA PHE A 59 -2.47 2.68 -5.68
C PHE A 59 -2.86 2.32 -7.13
N ASN A 60 -4.11 1.93 -7.37
CA ASN A 60 -4.57 1.64 -8.72
C ASN A 60 -4.99 2.91 -9.49
N ASN A 61 -5.44 3.98 -8.81
CA ASN A 61 -5.91 5.19 -9.48
C ASN A 61 -4.81 6.27 -9.63
N ASN A 62 -3.86 6.36 -8.69
CA ASN A 62 -2.84 7.41 -8.70
C ASN A 62 -1.77 7.25 -9.79
N LEU A 63 -1.65 6.09 -10.44
CA LEU A 63 -0.71 5.92 -11.55
C LEU A 63 -1.10 6.67 -12.84
N SER A 64 -2.30 7.27 -12.88
CA SER A 64 -2.72 8.12 -14.01
C SER A 64 -2.08 9.51 -14.01
N ASN A 65 -1.45 9.95 -12.92
CA ASN A 65 -0.93 11.32 -12.79
C ASN A 65 0.60 11.43 -12.68
N GLU A 66 1.36 10.32 -12.61
CA GLU A 66 2.84 10.36 -12.48
C GLU A 66 3.61 10.09 -13.78
N VAL A 67 2.94 9.88 -14.93
CA VAL A 67 3.63 9.61 -16.22
C VAL A 67 3.87 10.88 -17.08
N SER A 68 3.49 12.08 -16.62
CA SER A 68 3.49 13.27 -17.47
C SER A 68 4.73 14.20 -17.38
N ASN A 69 5.71 13.95 -16.52
CA ASN A 69 6.72 14.98 -16.19
C ASN A 69 8.21 14.62 -16.35
N GLU A 70 8.62 13.66 -17.19
CA GLU A 70 10.07 13.43 -17.42
C GLU A 70 10.56 13.27 -18.87
N ASN A 71 9.77 13.60 -19.91
CA ASN A 71 10.27 13.58 -21.31
C ASN A 71 10.09 14.92 -22.06
N LYS A 72 10.57 16.03 -21.47
CA LYS A 72 10.90 17.26 -22.21
C LYS A 72 12.33 17.71 -21.91
N ILE A 73 13.30 16.93 -22.36
CA ILE A 73 14.59 17.48 -22.76
C ILE A 73 14.77 17.07 -24.22
N ALA A 74 14.36 17.96 -25.11
CA ALA A 74 14.71 17.90 -26.52
C ALA A 74 16.22 18.18 -26.64
N ILE A 75 16.89 17.34 -27.43
CA ILE A 75 18.28 17.49 -27.89
C ILE A 75 18.38 18.71 -28.78
#